data_AF-A0A7W1T112-F1
#
_entry.id   AF-A0A7W1T112-F1
#
_cell.length_a   1.000
_cell.length_b   1.000
_cell.length_c   1.000
_cell.angle_alpha   90.00
_cell.angle_beta   90.00
_cell.angle_gamma   90.00
#
_symmetry.space_group_name_H-M   'P 1'
#
loop_
_entity.id
_entity.type
_entity.pdbx_description
1 polymer ?
#
loop_
_entity_poly.entity_id
_entity_poly.type
_entity_poly.pdbx_seq_one_letter_code
_entity_poly.pdbx_strand_id
1 'polypeptide(L)'
;MLLGNAVIKTTGTWFVPTEVEIVGLGALSTTIQSGGASPVISMGTGTSALFGIKVRELAVDCNNVANCKGIVNAGADEGSFVEDVIISNAPKTALEVDLPTGSGSTMAANSGAYRNITITYSNCSNCGAATAGVVASGGDCGQVIRGFDNVTISACGASVAAGFLVTGASTRIADSTINCTTTGIQIGTMNTGGTACNGQLAPTSTHNVEVENTFLSQTATNPILVGPSTSDVMLSNVSSDTSNLPLVYDEGIKQNSPLSIPCCFVGFYVRGECCVNNTNSALATSVTKDSAGNNIIWDAPVGYLHP
;
A
#
# COMPACT_ATOMS: atom_id res chain seq x y z
N MET A 1 1.08 21.47 15.66
CA MET A 1 2.35 22.23 15.70
C MET A 1 2.61 22.80 14.33
N LEU A 2 2.82 24.13 14.24
CA LEU A 2 3.15 24.80 12.98
C LEU A 2 4.66 25.00 12.88
N LEU A 3 5.26 24.50 11.80
CA LEU A 3 6.69 24.61 11.56
C LEU A 3 6.98 25.73 10.56
N GLY A 4 7.92 26.62 10.90
CA GLY A 4 8.32 27.72 10.01
C GLY A 4 9.03 27.25 8.73
N ASN A 5 9.42 28.21 7.88
CA ASN A 5 10.29 27.96 6.74
C ASN A 5 11.71 27.66 7.23
N ALA A 6 12.04 26.37 7.36
CA ALA A 6 13.28 25.91 7.94
C ALA A 6 13.59 24.46 7.54
N VAL A 7 14.89 24.14 7.54
CA VAL A 7 15.38 22.75 7.57
C VAL A 7 15.72 22.41 9.02
N ILE A 8 14.94 21.52 9.62
CA ILE A 8 15.08 21.07 11.00
C ILE A 8 15.81 19.74 10.98
N LYS A 9 17.11 19.77 11.27
CA LYS A 9 17.91 18.54 11.34
C LYS A 9 17.71 17.86 12.70
N THR A 10 17.36 16.58 12.69
CA THR A 10 17.09 15.79 13.90
C THR A 10 17.92 14.52 13.99
N THR A 11 18.44 14.21 15.18
CA THR A 11 19.13 12.93 15.46
C THR A 11 18.19 11.88 16.07
N GLY A 12 17.00 12.29 16.54
CA GLY A 12 15.98 11.40 17.09
C GLY A 12 14.67 11.45 16.29
N THR A 13 13.87 10.40 16.42
CA THR A 13 12.54 10.31 15.82
C THR A 13 11.58 11.33 16.43
N TRP A 14 10.81 11.99 15.58
CA TRP A 14 9.71 12.85 15.99
C TRP A 14 8.47 12.01 16.21
N PHE A 15 8.18 11.72 17.47
CA PHE A 15 6.95 11.03 17.85
C PHE A 15 5.79 12.03 17.90
N VAL A 16 4.82 11.85 17.02
CA VAL A 16 3.58 12.64 17.02
C VAL A 16 2.59 11.95 17.95
N PRO A 17 2.12 12.59 19.04
CA PRO A 17 1.16 11.96 19.94
C PRO A 17 -0.25 11.93 19.33
N THR A 18 -1.16 11.17 19.96
CA THR A 18 -2.57 11.09 19.57
C THR A 18 -3.22 12.47 19.46
N GLU A 19 -4.17 12.61 18.53
CA GLU A 19 -4.94 13.84 18.30
C GLU A 19 -4.10 15.07 17.97
N VAL A 20 -2.82 14.89 17.62
CA VAL A 20 -1.93 15.97 17.23
C VAL A 20 -1.71 15.99 15.73
N GLU A 21 -1.78 17.21 15.20
CA GLU A 21 -1.48 17.53 13.83
C GLU A 21 -0.14 18.29 13.75
N ILE A 22 0.76 17.83 12.89
CA ILE A 22 1.97 18.54 12.48
C ILE A 22 1.72 19.11 11.08
N VAL A 23 1.85 20.42 10.95
CA VAL A 23 1.68 21.13 9.67
C VAL A 23 2.92 21.98 9.41
N GLY A 24 3.51 21.84 8.22
CA GLY A 24 4.53 22.78 7.74
C GLY A 24 3.91 24.06 7.14
N LEU A 25 4.74 24.93 6.58
CA LEU A 25 4.29 26.06 5.75
C LEU A 25 4.30 25.71 4.25
N GLY A 26 4.06 24.44 3.94
CA GLY A 26 4.16 23.86 2.60
C GLY A 26 5.35 22.91 2.47
N ALA A 27 5.18 21.87 1.65
CA ALA A 27 6.16 20.80 1.49
C ALA A 27 7.52 21.25 0.93
N LEU A 28 7.59 22.42 0.31
CA LEU A 28 8.84 23.02 -0.18
C LEU A 28 9.45 24.05 0.79
N SER A 29 8.72 24.42 1.84
CA SER A 29 9.10 25.45 2.81
C SER A 29 9.65 24.85 4.10
N THR A 30 9.07 23.76 4.57
CA THR A 30 9.41 23.14 5.84
C THR A 30 9.96 21.75 5.61
N THR A 31 11.19 21.48 6.04
CA THR A 31 11.81 20.16 5.92
C THR A 31 12.26 19.66 7.30
N ILE A 32 11.84 18.45 7.67
CA ILE A 32 12.45 17.71 8.77
C ILE A 32 13.47 16.75 8.16
N GLN A 33 14.75 16.99 8.44
CA GLN A 33 15.86 16.26 7.84
C GLN A 33 16.52 15.32 8.86
N SER A 34 16.80 14.08 8.46
CA SER A 34 17.55 13.14 9.29
C SER A 34 19.03 13.56 9.43
N GLY A 35 19.46 13.68 10.68
CA GLY A 35 20.86 13.66 11.10
C GLY A 35 21.24 12.32 11.75
N GLY A 36 20.44 11.27 11.57
CA GLY A 36 20.61 9.96 12.21
C GLY A 36 19.30 9.31 12.70
N ALA A 37 18.17 10.04 12.65
CA ALA A 37 16.86 9.53 13.03
C ALA A 37 16.33 8.48 12.03
N SER A 38 15.72 7.41 12.54
CA SER A 38 14.95 6.44 11.76
C SER A 38 13.87 5.76 12.64
N PRO A 39 12.57 5.95 12.35
CA PRO A 39 12.04 6.85 11.33
C PRO A 39 12.30 8.33 11.65
N VAL A 40 12.19 9.22 10.66
CA VAL A 40 12.24 10.66 10.90
C VAL A 40 11.00 11.10 11.67
N ILE A 41 9.81 10.68 11.22
CA ILE A 41 8.54 10.91 11.90
C ILE A 41 7.88 9.56 12.21
N SER A 42 7.43 9.38 13.44
CA SER A 42 6.57 8.26 13.83
C SER A 42 5.22 8.79 14.29
N MET A 43 4.16 8.31 13.65
CA MET A 43 2.79 8.60 14.04
C MET A 43 2.45 7.72 15.25
N GLY A 44 2.60 8.31 16.43
CA GLY A 44 2.42 7.62 17.69
C GLY A 44 3.66 6.94 18.26
N THR A 45 3.54 6.42 19.48
CA THR A 45 4.63 5.72 20.19
C THR A 45 4.52 4.20 20.13
N GLY A 46 3.48 3.65 19.49
CA GLY A 46 3.27 2.20 19.32
C GLY A 46 2.89 1.44 20.60
N THR A 47 2.46 2.14 21.67
CA THR A 47 2.18 1.53 22.99
C THR A 47 0.70 1.55 23.41
N SER A 48 -0.14 2.31 22.71
CA SER A 48 -1.61 2.33 22.91
C SER A 48 -2.29 2.61 21.57
N ALA A 49 -3.58 2.32 21.43
CA ALA A 49 -4.32 2.71 20.23
C ALA A 49 -4.35 4.24 20.17
N LEU A 50 -3.84 4.80 19.08
CA LEU A 50 -3.75 6.24 18.87
C LEU A 50 -4.64 6.59 17.68
N PHE A 51 -5.22 7.77 17.69
CA PHE A 51 -6.15 8.19 16.65
C PHE A 51 -5.96 9.68 16.36
N GLY A 52 -6.45 10.12 15.21
CA GLY A 52 -6.44 11.53 14.83
C GLY A 52 -5.05 12.14 14.63
N ILE A 53 -4.02 11.35 14.34
CA ILE A 53 -2.65 11.85 14.12
C ILE A 53 -2.50 12.30 12.66
N LYS A 54 -2.10 13.56 12.44
CA LYS A 54 -2.01 14.12 11.09
C LYS A 54 -0.64 14.69 10.80
N VAL A 55 -0.07 14.37 9.63
CA VAL A 55 1.18 14.94 9.14
C VAL A 55 0.92 15.60 7.80
N ARG A 56 1.07 16.92 7.72
CA ARG A 56 0.62 17.71 6.57
C ARG A 56 1.63 18.77 6.12
N GLU A 57 1.62 19.07 4.83
CA GLU A 57 2.23 20.27 4.23
C GLU A 57 3.73 20.45 4.58
N LEU A 58 4.51 19.37 4.59
CA LEU A 58 5.95 19.40 4.93
C LEU A 58 6.77 18.44 4.08
N ALA A 59 8.09 18.61 4.08
CA ALA A 59 9.05 17.66 3.57
C ALA A 59 9.70 16.85 4.70
N VAL A 60 9.96 15.58 4.41
CA VAL A 60 10.78 14.68 5.21
C VAL A 60 11.96 14.24 4.36
N ASP A 61 13.17 14.60 4.77
CA ASP A 61 14.38 14.21 4.06
C ASP A 61 15.19 13.22 4.90
N CYS A 62 15.29 11.98 4.45
CA CYS A 62 16.14 10.98 5.09
C CYS A 62 17.64 11.24 4.86
N ASN A 63 17.99 12.20 4.00
CA ASN A 63 19.36 12.65 3.74
C ASN A 63 20.30 11.50 3.41
N ASN A 64 19.78 10.48 2.72
CA ASN A 64 20.49 9.27 2.35
C ASN A 64 21.14 8.56 3.56
N VAL A 65 20.62 8.71 4.78
CA VAL A 65 21.11 8.01 5.98
C VAL A 65 20.74 6.53 5.87
N ALA A 66 21.72 5.63 5.94
CA ALA A 66 21.50 4.19 5.81
C ALA A 66 20.40 3.69 6.78
N ASN A 67 19.52 2.81 6.29
CA ASN A 67 18.35 2.30 7.01
C ASN A 67 17.33 3.37 7.47
N CYS A 68 17.41 4.62 6.99
CA CYS A 68 16.44 5.65 7.33
C CYS A 68 15.07 5.35 6.73
N LYS A 69 14.05 5.43 7.59
CA LYS A 69 12.64 5.46 7.23
C LYS A 69 12.12 6.91 7.31
N GLY A 70 11.31 7.34 6.36
CA GLY A 70 10.75 8.70 6.34
C GLY A 70 9.66 8.87 7.41
N ILE A 71 8.44 8.46 7.06
CA ILE A 71 7.28 8.48 7.96
C ILE A 71 6.84 7.04 8.22
N VAL A 72 6.62 6.71 9.49
CA VAL A 72 6.07 5.41 9.90
C VAL A 72 4.77 5.62 10.65
N ASN A 73 3.70 4.95 10.22
CA ASN A 73 2.49 4.75 11.00
C ASN A 73 2.37 3.27 11.38
N ALA A 74 2.73 2.94 12.62
CA ALA A 74 2.63 1.58 13.15
C ALA A 74 1.59 1.46 14.28
N GLY A 75 0.76 2.49 14.50
CA GLY A 75 -0.14 2.50 15.66
C GLY A 75 -1.24 3.57 15.69
N ALA A 76 -1.32 4.42 14.66
CA ALA A 76 -2.31 5.48 14.55
C ALA A 76 -3.46 5.03 13.63
N ASP A 77 -4.61 4.78 14.22
CA ASP A 77 -5.83 4.24 13.61
C ASP A 77 -6.68 5.37 13.00
N GLU A 78 -7.99 5.35 13.21
CA GLU A 78 -8.96 6.24 12.60
C GLU A 78 -8.62 7.73 12.73
N GLY A 79 -8.92 8.48 11.67
CA GLY A 79 -8.64 9.91 11.60
C GLY A 79 -7.16 10.26 11.46
N SER A 80 -6.27 9.26 11.36
CA SER A 80 -4.85 9.47 11.17
C SER A 80 -4.45 9.37 9.70
N PHE A 81 -3.70 10.35 9.19
CA PHE A 81 -3.30 10.38 7.78
C PHE A 81 -2.06 11.24 7.51
N VAL A 82 -1.51 11.08 6.31
CA VAL A 82 -0.46 11.94 5.75
C VAL A 82 -1.00 12.61 4.49
N GLU A 83 -0.82 13.92 4.36
CA GLU A 83 -1.34 14.70 3.23
C GLU A 83 -0.38 15.82 2.80
N ASP A 84 -0.20 16.02 1.49
CA ASP A 84 0.62 17.12 0.93
C ASP A 84 2.07 17.09 1.45
N VAL A 85 2.70 15.90 1.40
CA VAL A 85 4.04 15.66 1.93
C VAL A 85 5.02 15.25 0.83
N ILE A 86 6.24 15.77 0.92
CA ILE A 86 7.38 15.30 0.12
C ILE A 86 8.29 14.43 0.99
N ILE A 87 8.66 13.24 0.55
CA ILE A 87 9.63 12.38 1.25
C ILE A 87 10.82 12.12 0.32
N SER A 88 12.03 12.42 0.79
CA SER A 88 13.23 12.35 -0.05
C SER A 88 14.29 11.41 0.50
N ASN A 89 14.94 10.68 -0.40
CA ASN A 89 16.17 9.92 -0.19
C ASN A 89 16.13 8.97 1.01
N ALA A 90 15.04 8.22 1.18
CA ALA A 90 14.83 7.27 2.27
C ALA A 90 15.37 5.87 1.94
N PRO A 91 16.54 5.44 2.43
CA PRO A 91 17.17 4.21 1.96
C PRO A 91 16.46 2.92 2.39
N LYS A 92 15.59 2.97 3.42
CA LYS A 92 14.78 1.83 3.82
C LYS A 92 13.37 1.90 3.25
N THR A 93 12.57 2.83 3.78
CA THR A 93 11.17 3.01 3.38
C THR A 93 10.83 4.50 3.42
N ALA A 94 10.19 5.07 2.41
CA ALA A 94 9.75 6.47 2.49
C ALA A 94 8.52 6.61 3.38
N LEU A 95 7.46 5.84 3.12
CA LEU A 95 6.26 5.76 3.95
C LEU A 95 5.97 4.29 4.32
N GLU A 96 5.88 4.00 5.61
CA GLU A 96 5.57 2.66 6.10
C GLU A 96 4.28 2.70 6.93
N VAL A 97 3.33 1.84 6.61
CA VAL A 97 2.06 1.68 7.32
C VAL A 97 1.92 0.22 7.71
N ASP A 98 1.94 -0.03 9.02
CA ASP A 98 1.93 -1.39 9.58
C ASP A 98 0.61 -1.69 10.29
N LEU A 99 -0.04 -2.74 9.81
CA LEU A 99 -1.16 -3.43 10.44
C LEU A 99 -0.61 -4.52 11.40
N PRO A 100 -1.40 -4.99 12.37
CA PRO A 100 -0.98 -6.02 13.32
C PRO A 100 -0.54 -7.31 12.67
N THR A 101 0.45 -7.96 13.28
CA THR A 101 0.79 -9.37 13.01
C THR A 101 0.27 -10.32 14.10
N GLY A 102 -0.54 -9.84 15.06
CA GLY A 102 -1.10 -10.65 16.16
C GLY A 102 -2.18 -9.93 16.98
N SER A 103 -2.84 -10.65 17.89
CA SER A 103 -3.88 -10.10 18.76
C SER A 103 -3.28 -9.25 19.89
N GLY A 104 -3.74 -8.00 20.01
CA GLY A 104 -3.39 -7.10 21.13
C GLY A 104 -2.32 -6.03 20.85
N SER A 105 -1.82 -5.89 19.61
CA SER A 105 -1.00 -4.73 19.24
C SER A 105 -1.85 -3.48 19.00
N THR A 106 -1.21 -2.32 18.97
CA THR A 106 -1.81 -1.00 18.70
C THR A 106 -1.47 -0.60 17.27
N MET A 107 -2.43 -0.10 16.49
CA MET A 107 -2.44 -0.48 15.06
C MET A 107 -2.79 0.69 14.16
N ALA A 108 -2.23 0.70 12.95
CA ALA A 108 -2.62 1.62 11.87
C ALA A 108 -3.82 1.09 11.07
N ALA A 109 -4.64 0.21 11.68
CA ALA A 109 -5.90 -0.25 11.09
C ALA A 109 -6.76 0.96 10.74
N ASN A 110 -7.57 0.89 9.69
CA ASN A 110 -8.48 1.97 9.26
C ASN A 110 -7.85 3.37 9.13
N SER A 111 -6.52 3.47 9.03
CA SER A 111 -5.79 4.72 8.86
C SER A 111 -5.80 5.16 7.39
N GLY A 112 -5.49 6.43 7.17
CA GLY A 112 -5.56 7.08 5.86
C GLY A 112 -6.93 7.73 5.58
N ALA A 113 -7.22 8.10 4.33
CA ALA A 113 -6.38 7.93 3.15
C ALA A 113 -5.07 8.74 3.23
N TYR A 114 -3.97 8.16 2.76
CA TYR A 114 -2.68 8.82 2.61
C TYR A 114 -2.64 9.45 1.22
N ARG A 115 -2.52 10.78 1.13
CA ARG A 115 -2.79 11.48 -0.14
C ARG A 115 -1.83 12.59 -0.50
N ASN A 116 -1.72 12.89 -1.80
CA ASN A 116 -0.85 13.95 -2.33
C ASN A 116 0.60 13.81 -1.81
N ILE A 117 1.17 12.61 -1.94
CA ILE A 117 2.50 12.30 -1.41
C ILE A 117 3.48 12.20 -2.58
N THR A 118 4.59 12.92 -2.50
CA THR A 118 5.67 12.83 -3.49
C THR A 118 6.91 12.21 -2.86
N ILE A 119 7.38 11.09 -3.40
CA ILE A 119 8.55 10.37 -2.95
C ILE A 119 9.66 10.48 -4.01
N THR A 120 10.84 10.96 -3.63
CA THR A 120 11.95 11.17 -4.56
C THR A 120 13.25 10.53 -4.09
N TYR A 121 13.96 9.87 -5.01
CA TYR A 121 15.27 9.28 -4.77
C TYR A 121 16.31 9.87 -5.72
N SER A 122 16.48 11.19 -5.70
CA SER A 122 17.37 11.89 -6.63
C SER A 122 18.86 11.63 -6.33
N ASN A 123 19.23 11.37 -5.07
CA ASN A 123 20.62 11.22 -4.62
C ASN A 123 20.76 10.16 -3.51
N CYS A 124 20.15 8.99 -3.68
CA CYS A 124 20.15 7.95 -2.65
C CYS A 124 21.16 6.83 -2.95
N SER A 125 22.42 7.01 -2.54
CA SER A 125 23.47 5.99 -2.74
C SER A 125 23.35 4.79 -1.80
N ASN A 126 22.65 4.91 -0.68
CA ASN A 126 22.40 3.82 0.26
C ASN A 126 21.10 3.05 -0.07
N CYS A 127 20.37 3.46 -1.11
CA CYS A 127 19.22 2.71 -1.61
C CYS A 127 19.67 1.43 -2.34
N GLY A 128 18.84 0.40 -2.31
CA GLY A 128 19.10 -0.86 -2.99
C GLY A 128 17.93 -1.83 -2.95
N ALA A 129 18.24 -3.13 -2.98
CA ALA A 129 17.26 -4.21 -3.13
C ALA A 129 16.24 -4.34 -1.97
N ALA A 130 16.49 -3.69 -0.83
CA ALA A 130 15.57 -3.68 0.30
C ALA A 130 14.84 -2.33 0.47
N THR A 131 15.02 -1.41 -0.48
CA THR A 131 14.40 -0.08 -0.46
C THR A 131 13.03 -0.12 -1.13
N ALA A 132 12.03 0.45 -0.47
CA ALA A 132 10.69 0.64 -1.03
C ALA A 132 10.22 2.10 -0.88
N GLY A 133 9.36 2.54 -1.78
CA GLY A 133 8.63 3.81 -1.67
C GLY A 133 7.65 3.76 -0.51
N VAL A 134 6.56 3.04 -0.74
CA VAL A 134 5.51 2.80 0.24
C VAL A 134 5.52 1.33 0.63
N VAL A 135 5.47 1.06 1.92
CA VAL A 135 5.23 -0.28 2.46
C VAL A 135 3.90 -0.26 3.21
N ALA A 136 3.00 -1.15 2.81
CA ALA A 136 1.75 -1.44 3.50
C ALA A 136 1.84 -2.89 3.99
N SER A 137 2.17 -3.08 5.26
CA SER A 137 2.42 -4.40 5.82
C SER A 137 1.36 -4.77 6.85
N GLY A 138 1.14 -6.08 7.07
CA GLY A 138 0.14 -6.55 8.01
C GLY A 138 0.13 -8.05 8.25
N GLY A 139 -0.76 -8.45 9.15
CA GLY A 139 -1.21 -9.81 9.39
C GLY A 139 -2.68 -9.96 9.03
N ASP A 140 -3.06 -11.18 8.68
CA ASP A 140 -4.26 -11.57 7.93
C ASP A 140 -5.59 -11.44 8.72
N CYS A 141 -5.77 -10.37 9.49
CA CYS A 141 -6.89 -10.20 10.42
C CYS A 141 -8.02 -9.32 9.83
N GLY A 142 -8.15 -9.24 8.49
CA GLY A 142 -9.25 -8.54 7.81
C GLY A 142 -9.25 -7.02 7.96
N GLN A 143 -8.10 -6.43 8.30
CA GLN A 143 -7.98 -4.99 8.51
C GLN A 143 -7.47 -4.28 7.27
N VAL A 144 -7.96 -3.06 7.10
CA VAL A 144 -7.81 -2.29 5.87
C VAL A 144 -7.05 -1.00 6.16
N ILE A 145 -6.06 -0.72 5.32
CA ILE A 145 -5.52 0.63 5.15
C ILE A 145 -6.46 1.33 4.15
N ARG A 146 -7.05 2.47 4.50
CA ARG A 146 -8.10 3.11 3.68
C ARG A 146 -7.64 3.45 2.26
N GLY A 147 -6.34 3.60 2.07
CA GLY A 147 -5.71 3.65 0.76
C GLY A 147 -4.66 4.73 0.63
N PHE A 148 -4.05 4.72 -0.54
CA PHE A 148 -3.04 5.65 -1.02
C PHE A 148 -3.60 6.30 -2.28
N ASP A 149 -3.65 7.63 -2.29
CA ASP A 149 -4.29 8.42 -3.34
C ASP A 149 -3.35 9.52 -3.81
N ASN A 150 -3.17 9.69 -5.12
CA ASN A 150 -2.27 10.69 -5.68
C ASN A 150 -0.84 10.60 -5.09
N VAL A 151 -0.25 9.40 -5.13
CA VAL A 151 1.13 9.17 -4.72
C VAL A 151 2.03 9.15 -5.94
N THR A 152 3.03 10.04 -5.96
CA THR A 152 4.08 10.06 -6.98
C THR A 152 5.37 9.51 -6.41
N ILE A 153 5.97 8.51 -7.05
CA ILE A 153 7.25 7.92 -6.67
C ILE A 153 8.22 8.06 -7.85
N SER A 154 9.38 8.68 -7.64
CA SER A 154 10.41 8.83 -8.66
C SER A 154 11.76 8.35 -8.16
N ALA A 155 12.22 7.24 -8.73
CA ALA A 155 13.45 6.55 -8.35
C ALA A 155 14.59 6.68 -9.38
N CYS A 156 14.50 7.59 -10.36
CA CYS A 156 15.43 7.63 -11.50
C CYS A 156 16.90 7.95 -11.14
N GLY A 157 17.19 8.34 -9.90
CA GLY A 157 18.54 8.56 -9.37
C GLY A 157 19.07 7.45 -8.46
N ALA A 158 18.33 6.36 -8.24
CA ALA A 158 18.69 5.32 -7.28
C ALA A 158 18.16 3.92 -7.65
N SER A 159 18.69 2.89 -6.99
CA SER A 159 18.13 1.53 -7.07
C SER A 159 17.05 1.36 -6.00
N VAL A 160 15.80 1.24 -6.42
CA VAL A 160 14.64 1.00 -5.54
C VAL A 160 13.96 -0.28 -5.97
N ALA A 161 13.72 -1.19 -5.04
CA ALA A 161 13.17 -2.51 -5.34
C ALA A 161 11.69 -2.41 -5.73
N ALA A 162 10.88 -1.71 -4.92
CA ALA A 162 9.45 -1.58 -5.14
C ALA A 162 8.97 -0.12 -4.96
N GLY A 163 8.08 0.35 -5.82
CA GLY A 163 7.34 1.59 -5.59
C GLY A 163 6.37 1.40 -4.42
N PHE A 164 5.40 0.51 -4.58
CA PHE A 164 4.58 -0.02 -3.50
C PHE A 164 4.96 -1.46 -3.20
N LEU A 165 5.07 -1.78 -1.91
CA LEU A 165 5.15 -3.14 -1.41
C LEU A 165 3.98 -3.36 -0.44
N VAL A 166 3.04 -4.21 -0.83
CA VAL A 166 1.84 -4.56 -0.05
C VAL A 166 1.97 -6.01 0.41
N THR A 167 1.99 -6.27 1.71
CA THR A 167 2.13 -7.63 2.25
C THR A 167 1.25 -7.83 3.47
N GLY A 168 0.28 -8.73 3.41
CA GLY A 168 -0.60 -9.04 4.54
C GLY A 168 -1.56 -7.90 4.90
N ALA A 169 -1.81 -6.98 3.97
CA ALA A 169 -2.69 -5.83 4.15
C ALA A 169 -3.68 -5.72 3.01
N SER A 170 -4.92 -5.33 3.32
CA SER A 170 -5.91 -4.90 2.34
C SER A 170 -5.84 -3.38 2.17
N THR A 171 -5.80 -2.91 0.93
CA THR A 171 -5.66 -1.47 0.64
C THR A 171 -6.08 -1.12 -0.78
N ARG A 172 -6.27 0.17 -1.02
CA ARG A 172 -6.45 0.75 -2.36
C ARG A 172 -5.24 1.62 -2.71
N ILE A 173 -4.74 1.50 -3.94
CA ILE A 173 -3.73 2.39 -4.53
C ILE A 173 -4.41 3.07 -5.72
N ALA A 174 -4.47 4.39 -5.72
CA ALA A 174 -5.19 5.14 -6.74
C ALA A 174 -4.46 6.38 -7.20
N ASP A 175 -4.74 6.77 -8.44
CA ASP A 175 -4.32 8.04 -9.05
C ASP A 175 -2.81 8.29 -8.91
N SER A 176 -2.03 7.20 -8.91
CA SER A 176 -0.62 7.19 -8.52
C SER A 176 0.30 7.08 -9.74
N THR A 177 1.51 7.62 -9.62
CA THR A 177 2.54 7.57 -10.66
C THR A 177 3.83 7.01 -10.08
N ILE A 178 4.36 5.95 -10.66
CA ILE A 178 5.58 5.28 -10.17
C ILE A 178 6.59 5.20 -11.30
N ASN A 179 7.73 5.83 -11.09
CA ASN A 179 8.77 5.99 -12.10
C ASN A 179 10.12 5.43 -11.61
N CYS A 180 10.79 4.68 -12.48
CA CYS A 180 12.16 4.19 -12.36
C CYS A 180 12.45 3.23 -11.19
N THR A 181 11.45 2.48 -10.73
CA THR A 181 11.66 1.39 -9.76
C THR A 181 11.92 0.06 -10.48
N THR A 182 12.48 -0.92 -9.76
CA THR A 182 12.64 -2.29 -10.28
C THR A 182 11.29 -2.98 -10.45
N THR A 183 10.40 -2.78 -9.49
CA THR A 183 9.01 -3.23 -9.53
C THR A 183 8.12 -2.04 -9.14
N GLY A 184 7.03 -1.83 -9.84
CA GLY A 184 6.13 -0.71 -9.58
C GLY A 184 5.33 -1.00 -8.33
N ILE A 185 4.53 -2.05 -8.41
CA ILE A 185 3.71 -2.53 -7.30
C ILE A 185 4.02 -4.00 -7.08
N GLN A 186 4.46 -4.35 -5.88
CA GLN A 186 4.59 -5.72 -5.42
C GLN A 186 3.48 -6.01 -4.41
N ILE A 187 2.71 -7.08 -4.64
CA ILE A 187 1.62 -7.53 -3.77
C ILE A 187 1.92 -8.93 -3.28
N GLY A 188 1.87 -9.16 -1.96
CA GLY A 188 2.18 -10.44 -1.33
C GLY A 188 3.68 -10.70 -1.12
N THR A 189 3.98 -11.60 -0.20
CA THR A 189 5.32 -12.15 -0.03
C THR A 189 5.57 -13.22 -1.08
N MET A 190 6.78 -13.24 -1.67
CA MET A 190 7.23 -14.37 -2.50
C MET A 190 7.70 -15.57 -1.66
N ASN A 191 7.72 -15.43 -0.33
CA ASN A 191 8.13 -16.48 0.62
C ASN A 191 7.01 -16.75 1.63
N THR A 192 6.71 -18.03 1.82
CA THR A 192 5.55 -18.64 2.52
C THR A 192 5.64 -18.67 4.05
N GLY A 193 6.43 -17.78 4.67
CA GLY A 193 6.68 -17.79 6.12
C GLY A 193 5.93 -16.71 6.88
N GLY A 194 4.63 -16.92 7.13
CA GLY A 194 3.78 -16.00 7.91
C GLY A 194 3.55 -16.47 9.34
N THR A 195 3.42 -15.53 10.28
CA THR A 195 3.01 -15.81 11.68
C THR A 195 1.50 -15.59 11.81
N ALA A 196 0.86 -16.55 12.47
CA ALA A 196 -0.58 -16.70 12.71
C ALA A 196 -1.32 -15.48 13.32
N CYS A 197 -2.50 -15.13 12.78
CA CYS A 197 -3.55 -14.44 13.54
C CYS A 197 -4.20 -15.48 14.48
N ASN A 198 -4.26 -15.23 15.80
CA ASN A 198 -4.89 -16.11 16.81
C ASN A 198 -4.41 -17.58 16.85
N GLY A 199 -3.12 -17.85 16.68
CA GLY A 199 -2.56 -19.19 16.91
C GLY A 199 -2.89 -20.26 15.86
N GLN A 200 -3.56 -19.89 14.77
CA GLN A 200 -3.66 -20.72 13.56
C GLN A 200 -2.63 -20.24 12.55
N LEU A 201 -1.73 -21.12 12.10
CA LEU A 201 -0.78 -20.89 11.00
C LEU A 201 -1.53 -20.52 9.71
N ALA A 202 -1.98 -19.28 9.61
CA ALA A 202 -2.43 -18.70 8.37
C ALA A 202 -1.17 -18.24 7.62
N PRO A 203 -0.99 -18.61 6.34
CA PRO A 203 -0.03 -17.89 5.50
C PRO A 203 -0.36 -16.40 5.62
N THR A 204 0.65 -15.52 5.60
CA THR A 204 0.44 -14.06 5.52
C THR A 204 -0.14 -13.73 4.14
N SER A 205 -1.40 -14.08 3.94
CA SER A 205 -2.05 -13.84 2.66
C SER A 205 -2.38 -12.38 2.52
N THR A 206 -2.26 -11.89 1.28
CA THR A 206 -2.60 -10.51 0.93
C THR A 206 -3.91 -10.54 0.16
N HIS A 207 -4.93 -9.86 0.68
CA HIS A 207 -6.27 -9.90 0.14
C HIS A 207 -6.77 -8.49 -0.19
N ASN A 208 -7.71 -8.38 -1.13
CA ASN A 208 -8.47 -7.15 -1.41
C ASN A 208 -7.54 -5.95 -1.67
N VAL A 209 -6.63 -6.11 -2.63
CA VAL A 209 -5.78 -5.01 -3.09
C VAL A 209 -6.35 -4.45 -4.37
N GLU A 210 -6.81 -3.21 -4.32
CA GLU A 210 -7.31 -2.48 -5.48
C GLU A 210 -6.25 -1.51 -6.00
N VAL A 211 -5.99 -1.53 -7.30
CA VAL A 211 -5.11 -0.58 -7.99
C VAL A 211 -5.91 0.09 -9.09
N GLU A 212 -6.06 1.42 -9.00
CA GLU A 212 -6.85 2.24 -9.92
C GLU A 212 -6.03 3.40 -10.49
N ASN A 213 -6.28 3.78 -11.75
CA ASN A 213 -5.75 5.02 -12.37
C ASN A 213 -4.25 5.23 -12.14
N THR A 214 -3.47 4.15 -12.22
CA THR A 214 -2.06 4.17 -11.86
C THR A 214 -1.17 4.05 -13.08
N PHE A 215 -0.19 4.95 -13.20
CA PHE A 215 0.82 4.92 -14.26
C PHE A 215 2.16 4.38 -13.73
N LEU A 216 2.74 3.45 -14.47
CA LEU A 216 3.95 2.71 -14.10
C LEU A 216 5.03 2.86 -15.17
N SER A 217 6.04 3.68 -14.93
CA SER A 217 7.25 3.75 -15.78
C SER A 217 8.41 3.07 -15.08
N GLN A 218 8.93 1.95 -15.60
CA GLN A 218 9.90 1.14 -14.84
C GLN A 218 11.18 0.84 -15.59
N THR A 219 12.25 0.63 -14.83
CA THR A 219 13.56 0.28 -15.36
C THR A 219 13.73 -1.23 -15.56
N ALA A 220 12.87 -2.06 -14.95
CA ALA A 220 12.93 -3.51 -15.04
C ALA A 220 11.58 -4.15 -15.42
N THR A 221 11.60 -5.47 -15.61
CA THR A 221 10.66 -6.25 -16.42
C THR A 221 9.25 -6.47 -15.84
N ASN A 222 8.99 -6.17 -14.56
CA ASN A 222 7.73 -6.55 -13.91
C ASN A 222 6.98 -5.33 -13.35
N PRO A 223 6.07 -4.72 -14.14
CA PRO A 223 5.36 -3.55 -13.69
C PRO A 223 4.56 -3.75 -12.40
N ILE A 224 3.91 -4.91 -12.31
CA ILE A 224 3.21 -5.40 -11.13
C ILE A 224 3.68 -6.84 -10.91
N LEU A 225 4.07 -7.15 -9.68
CA LEU A 225 4.43 -8.49 -9.22
C LEU A 225 3.45 -8.95 -8.14
N VAL A 226 2.81 -10.10 -8.35
CA VAL A 226 1.86 -10.67 -7.39
C VAL A 226 2.40 -11.99 -6.87
N GLY A 227 2.54 -12.10 -5.55
CA GLY A 227 3.03 -13.27 -4.85
C GLY A 227 1.98 -14.37 -4.73
N PRO A 228 2.41 -15.63 -4.53
CA PRO A 228 1.55 -16.82 -4.57
C PRO A 228 0.52 -16.91 -3.44
N SER A 229 0.71 -16.18 -2.33
CA SER A 229 -0.25 -16.10 -1.22
C SER A 229 -1.14 -14.86 -1.33
N THR A 230 -1.52 -14.46 -2.54
CA THR A 230 -2.36 -13.28 -2.78
C THR A 230 -3.70 -13.71 -3.38
N SER A 231 -4.80 -13.12 -2.93
CA SER A 231 -6.10 -13.21 -3.62
C SER A 231 -6.75 -11.85 -3.76
N ASP A 232 -7.74 -11.77 -4.66
CA ASP A 232 -8.63 -10.62 -4.81
C ASP A 232 -7.88 -9.30 -5.08
N VAL A 233 -6.96 -9.36 -6.04
CA VAL A 233 -6.34 -8.17 -6.63
C VAL A 233 -7.21 -7.65 -7.77
N MET A 234 -7.63 -6.40 -7.67
CA MET A 234 -8.36 -5.70 -8.73
C MET A 234 -7.47 -4.63 -9.36
N LEU A 235 -7.33 -4.67 -10.69
CA LEU A 235 -6.59 -3.67 -11.45
C LEU A 235 -7.56 -2.96 -12.40
N SER A 236 -7.61 -1.62 -12.33
CA SER A 236 -8.47 -0.77 -13.17
C SER A 236 -7.69 0.43 -13.68
N ASN A 237 -7.74 0.69 -15.00
CA ASN A 237 -7.03 1.81 -15.62
C ASN A 237 -5.54 1.93 -15.23
N VAL A 238 -4.85 0.78 -15.13
CA VAL A 238 -3.41 0.72 -14.88
C VAL A 238 -2.68 0.71 -16.22
N SER A 239 -1.69 1.59 -16.38
CA SER A 239 -0.91 1.72 -17.61
C SER A 239 0.59 1.72 -17.32
N SER A 240 1.39 1.36 -18.33
CA SER A 240 2.86 1.37 -18.25
C SER A 240 3.50 1.78 -19.57
N ASP A 241 4.70 2.36 -19.49
CA ASP A 241 5.52 2.71 -20.66
C ASP A 241 6.30 1.52 -21.25
N THR A 242 6.42 0.41 -20.51
CA THR A 242 6.98 -0.82 -21.06
C THR A 242 5.94 -1.48 -21.96
N SER A 243 6.34 -1.84 -23.18
CA SER A 243 5.45 -2.36 -24.24
C SER A 243 4.70 -3.64 -23.89
N ASN A 244 5.02 -4.26 -22.76
CA ASN A 244 4.20 -5.26 -22.11
C ASN A 244 3.97 -4.78 -20.66
N LEU A 245 2.74 -4.92 -20.18
CA LEU A 245 2.46 -5.11 -18.76
C LEU A 245 2.52 -6.64 -18.52
N PRO A 246 3.69 -7.29 -18.44
CA PRO A 246 3.72 -8.67 -18.01
C PRO A 246 3.29 -8.67 -16.55
N LEU A 247 2.02 -8.95 -16.31
CA LEU A 247 1.59 -9.47 -15.03
C LEU A 247 2.29 -10.82 -14.90
N VAL A 248 3.30 -10.92 -14.03
CA VAL A 248 3.89 -12.20 -13.68
C VAL A 248 2.95 -12.82 -12.65
N TYR A 249 2.16 -13.80 -13.11
CA TYR A 249 1.10 -14.47 -12.38
C TYR A 249 1.60 -15.70 -11.62
N ASP A 250 1.00 -15.90 -10.44
CA ASP A 250 0.63 -17.22 -9.90
C ASP A 250 -0.88 -17.14 -9.55
N GLU A 251 -1.62 -18.26 -9.62
CA GLU A 251 -3.06 -18.44 -10.01
C GLU A 251 -4.22 -17.64 -9.30
N GLY A 252 -4.02 -16.43 -8.74
CA GLY A 252 -5.01 -15.73 -7.91
C GLY A 252 -5.66 -14.43 -8.44
N ILE A 253 -5.26 -13.90 -9.61
CA ILE A 253 -5.76 -12.57 -10.07
C ILE A 253 -6.95 -12.75 -11.03
N LYS A 254 -8.07 -12.10 -10.72
CA LYS A 254 -9.18 -11.94 -11.66
C LYS A 254 -8.96 -10.68 -12.49
N GLN A 255 -8.35 -10.85 -13.66
CA GLN A 255 -8.16 -9.76 -14.62
C GLN A 255 -9.51 -9.34 -15.22
N ASN A 256 -10.13 -8.27 -14.70
CA ASN A 256 -11.31 -7.67 -15.31
C ASN A 256 -10.93 -6.70 -16.44
N SER A 257 -10.32 -7.22 -17.52
CA SER A 257 -10.37 -6.69 -18.91
C SER A 257 -9.41 -7.46 -19.83
N PRO A 258 -9.79 -7.77 -21.08
CA PRO A 258 -8.80 -8.10 -22.10
C PRO A 258 -7.99 -6.84 -22.43
N LEU A 259 -6.66 -6.97 -22.51
CA LEU A 259 -5.80 -5.98 -23.15
C LEU A 259 -6.36 -5.65 -24.53
N SER A 260 -6.86 -4.42 -24.72
CA SER A 260 -6.92 -3.79 -26.04
C SER A 260 -7.11 -2.28 -25.89
N ILE A 261 -6.23 -1.56 -26.58
CA ILE A 261 -6.37 -0.19 -27.11
C ILE A 261 -7.84 0.13 -27.49
N PRO A 262 -8.13 1.43 -27.73
CA PRO A 262 -8.93 2.33 -26.90
C PRO A 262 -10.44 2.02 -26.85
N CYS A 263 -11.11 2.65 -25.88
CA CYS A 263 -12.57 2.83 -25.68
C CYS A 263 -13.29 1.89 -24.70
N CYS A 264 -13.80 2.54 -23.64
CA CYS A 264 -15.00 2.31 -22.81
C CYS A 264 -15.41 0.86 -22.48
N PHE A 265 -15.31 0.45 -21.20
CA PHE A 265 -16.40 -0.12 -20.37
C PHE A 265 -15.89 -0.57 -18.98
N VAL A 266 -16.79 -0.56 -17.98
CA VAL A 266 -16.57 -0.85 -16.55
C VAL A 266 -17.19 -2.22 -16.20
N GLY A 267 -16.53 -3.02 -15.36
CA GLY A 267 -17.10 -4.24 -14.77
C GLY A 267 -16.79 -4.35 -13.27
N PHE A 268 -17.83 -4.53 -12.45
CA PHE A 268 -17.73 -4.74 -11.00
C PHE A 268 -17.91 -6.22 -10.65
N TYR A 269 -17.14 -6.71 -9.66
CA TYR A 269 -17.43 -7.98 -8.97
C TYR A 269 -17.15 -7.83 -7.47
N VAL A 270 -18.07 -8.33 -6.63
CA VAL A 270 -17.91 -8.39 -5.17
C VAL A 270 -17.90 -9.86 -4.77
N ARG A 271 -16.88 -10.31 -4.05
CA ARG A 271 -16.94 -11.55 -3.28
C ARG A 271 -17.00 -11.18 -1.81
N GLY A 272 -18.14 -11.43 -1.17
CA GLY A 272 -18.23 -11.40 0.29
C GLY A 272 -17.78 -12.75 0.82
N GLU A 273 -16.64 -12.82 1.50
CA GLU A 273 -16.37 -13.93 2.40
C GLU A 273 -17.14 -13.71 3.70
N CYS A 274 -18.08 -14.61 3.96
CA CYS A 274 -18.77 -14.65 5.24
C CYS A 274 -18.00 -15.64 6.12
N CYS A 275 -17.48 -15.18 7.26
CA CYS A 275 -16.92 -16.08 8.28
C CYS A 275 -18.05 -16.96 8.83
N VAL A 276 -18.26 -18.15 8.27
CA VAL A 276 -19.15 -19.15 8.83
C VAL A 276 -18.31 -20.26 9.43
N ASN A 277 -18.53 -20.51 10.72
CA ASN A 277 -17.83 -21.53 11.49
C ASN A 277 -17.80 -22.89 10.78
N ASN A 278 -16.59 -23.43 10.62
CA ASN A 278 -16.25 -24.86 10.55
C ASN A 278 -16.75 -25.73 9.38
N THR A 279 -17.09 -25.18 8.22
CA THR A 279 -17.05 -25.99 6.98
C THR A 279 -16.60 -25.14 5.80
N ASN A 280 -15.45 -25.49 5.24
CA ASN A 280 -14.96 -25.01 3.95
C ASN A 280 -15.99 -25.33 2.86
N SER A 281 -16.83 -24.37 2.51
CA SER A 281 -17.65 -24.41 1.31
C SER A 281 -17.58 -23.02 0.69
N ALA A 282 -16.60 -22.85 -0.19
CA ALA A 282 -16.55 -21.68 -1.06
C ALA A 282 -17.83 -21.67 -1.90
N LEU A 283 -18.76 -20.75 -1.59
CA LEU A 283 -19.91 -20.49 -2.45
C LEU A 283 -19.39 -19.80 -3.71
N ALA A 284 -19.30 -20.56 -4.81
CA ALA A 284 -19.01 -20.02 -6.12
C ALA A 284 -20.31 -19.51 -6.75
N THR A 285 -20.44 -18.19 -6.91
CA THR A 285 -21.38 -17.62 -7.88
C THR A 285 -20.69 -17.60 -9.24
N SER A 286 -21.19 -18.38 -10.19
CA SER A 286 -20.75 -18.30 -11.58
C SER A 286 -21.59 -17.25 -12.31
N VAL A 287 -20.91 -16.40 -13.10
CA VAL A 287 -21.57 -15.51 -14.05
C VAL A 287 -21.28 -16.05 -15.44
N THR A 288 -22.33 -16.45 -16.15
CA THR A 288 -22.25 -16.88 -17.55
C THR A 288 -22.95 -15.85 -18.43
N LYS A 289 -22.35 -15.55 -19.59
CA LYS A 289 -23.06 -14.85 -20.66
C LYS A 289 -23.97 -15.85 -21.35
N ASP A 290 -25.17 -15.41 -21.73
CA ASP A 290 -26.00 -16.23 -22.60
C ASP A 290 -25.29 -16.48 -23.95
N SER A 291 -25.73 -17.50 -24.68
CA SER A 291 -25.12 -17.90 -25.95
C SER A 291 -25.20 -16.82 -27.05
N ALA A 292 -25.97 -15.75 -26.83
CA ALA A 292 -26.07 -14.60 -27.72
C ALA A 292 -25.17 -13.42 -27.30
N GLY A 293 -24.50 -13.50 -26.14
CA GLY A 293 -23.54 -12.52 -25.65
C GLY A 293 -24.14 -11.20 -25.16
N ASN A 294 -25.47 -11.09 -25.09
CA ASN A 294 -26.18 -9.82 -24.85
C ASN A 294 -26.74 -9.68 -23.44
N ASN A 295 -26.87 -10.78 -22.69
CA ASN A 295 -27.34 -10.74 -21.30
C ASN A 295 -26.32 -11.38 -20.36
N ILE A 296 -26.22 -10.80 -19.16
CA ILE A 296 -25.51 -11.38 -18.02
C ILE A 296 -26.52 -12.19 -17.21
N ILE A 297 -26.32 -13.51 -17.14
CA ILE A 297 -27.14 -14.40 -16.31
C ILE A 297 -26.47 -14.50 -14.94
N TRP A 298 -27.24 -14.20 -13.90
CA TRP A 298 -26.85 -14.39 -12.51
C TRP A 298 -27.45 -15.69 -12.00
N ASP A 299 -26.63 -16.73 -11.87
CA ASP A 299 -27.06 -17.95 -11.20
C ASP A 299 -26.87 -17.76 -9.68
N ALA A 300 -27.99 -17.52 -8.99
CA ALA A 300 -28.01 -17.63 -7.53
C ALA A 300 -27.82 -19.12 -7.16
N PRO A 301 -26.98 -19.45 -6.17
CA PRO A 301 -26.82 -20.83 -5.75
C PRO A 301 -28.17 -21.37 -5.26
N VAL A 302 -28.59 -22.51 -5.82
CA VAL A 302 -29.75 -23.25 -5.34
C VAL A 302 -29.39 -23.83 -3.98
N GLY A 303 -29.66 -23.06 -2.92
CA GLY A 303 -29.61 -23.56 -1.56
C GLY A 303 -30.75 -24.54 -1.36
N TYR A 304 -30.43 -25.81 -1.07
CA TYR A 304 -31.38 -26.77 -0.54
C TYR A 304 -31.99 -26.19 0.74
N LEU A 305 -33.26 -25.79 0.69
CA LEU A 305 -34.10 -25.68 1.88
C LEU A 305 -34.38 -27.10 2.35
N HIS A 306 -33.60 -27.58 3.32
CA HIS A 306 -34.05 -28.69 4.16
C HIS A 306 -35.01 -28.13 5.23
N PRO A 307 -36.18 -28.77 5.47
CA PRO A 307 -37.09 -28.41 6.54
C PRO A 307 -36.48 -28.61 7.93
#